data_AF-A0A522C4G7-F1
#
_entry.id   AF-A0A522C4G7-F1
#
_cell.length_a   1.000
_cell.length_b   1.000
_cell.length_c   1.000
_cell.angle_alpha   90.00
_cell.angle_beta   90.00
_cell.angle_gamma   90.00
#
_symmetry.space_group_name_H-M   'P 1'
#
loop_
_entity.id
_entity.type
_entity.pdbx_description
1 polymer ?
#
loop_
_entity_poly.entity_id
_entity_poly.type
_entity_poly.pdbx_seq_one_letter_code
_entity_poly.pdbx_strand_id
1 'polypeptide(L)' 'MATSPHAPKQAAESPAGGGGPSFSPLYQQIKALLMRSLQTAEWAPGAIIPSETELAARYKVSQGTVRKAI' A
#
# COMPACT_ATOMS: atom_id res chain seq x y z
N MET A 1 -1.80 -24.06 34.02
CA MET A 1 -1.78 -24.35 32.58
C MET A 1 -2.29 -23.09 31.87
N ALA A 2 -1.40 -22.26 31.35
CA ALA A 2 -1.75 -20.97 30.75
C ALA A 2 -2.03 -21.17 29.25
N THR A 3 -3.29 -21.11 28.85
CA THR A 3 -3.68 -21.09 27.43
C THR A 3 -3.75 -19.64 26.97
N SER A 4 -2.78 -19.23 26.15
CA SER A 4 -2.87 -18.03 25.33
C SER A 4 -4.02 -18.14 24.33
N PRO A 5 -4.85 -17.10 24.15
CA PRO A 5 -5.60 -16.93 22.91
C PRO A 5 -4.74 -16.13 21.91
N HIS A 6 -4.32 -16.81 20.84
CA HIS A 6 -3.77 -16.18 19.63
C HIS A 6 -4.88 -15.38 18.96
N ALA A 7 -4.82 -14.05 19.07
CA ALA A 7 -5.74 -13.14 18.38
C ALA A 7 -5.65 -13.36 16.86
N PRO A 8 -6.78 -13.41 16.13
CA PRO A 8 -6.75 -13.51 14.69
C PRO A 8 -6.15 -12.23 14.10
N LYS A 9 -5.11 -12.36 13.27
CA LYS A 9 -4.63 -11.27 12.41
C LYS A 9 -5.76 -10.93 11.44
N GLN A 10 -6.50 -9.88 11.77
CA GLN A 10 -7.60 -9.34 10.99
C GLN A 10 -7.10 -9.00 9.57
N ALA A 11 -7.31 -9.93 8.65
CA ALA A 11 -7.05 -9.77 7.23
C ALA A 11 -8.16 -8.91 6.65
N ALA A 12 -7.89 -7.60 6.64
CA ALA A 12 -8.62 -6.50 6.03
C ALA A 12 -9.75 -6.91 5.07
N GLU A 13 -10.97 -6.89 5.59
CA GLU A 13 -12.19 -6.75 4.82
C GLU A 13 -12.15 -5.42 4.05
N SER A 14 -12.42 -5.50 2.75
CA SER A 14 -12.78 -4.35 1.91
C SER A 14 -14.10 -3.74 2.39
N PRO A 15 -14.22 -2.39 2.41
CA PRO A 15 -15.50 -1.78 2.14
C PRO A 15 -15.37 -0.81 0.96
N ALA A 16 -16.02 -1.17 -0.14
CA ALA A 16 -16.50 -0.19 -1.10
C ALA A 16 -17.76 0.46 -0.49
N GLY A 17 -17.76 1.79 -0.37
CA GLY A 17 -18.96 2.61 -0.12
C GLY A 17 -19.24 2.94 1.36
N GLY A 18 -18.98 4.19 1.74
CA GLY A 18 -19.44 4.75 3.01
C GLY A 18 -18.91 6.17 3.22
N GLY A 19 -19.78 7.18 3.00
CA GLY A 19 -19.48 8.59 3.17
C GLY A 19 -19.25 8.99 4.64
N GLY A 20 -18.07 8.68 5.17
CA GLY A 20 -17.46 9.30 6.34
C GLY A 20 -16.25 10.16 5.92
N PRO A 21 -15.62 10.92 6.84
CA PRO A 21 -14.44 11.72 6.52
C PRO A 21 -13.41 10.85 5.79
N SER A 22 -12.94 11.34 4.64
CA SER A 22 -12.18 10.57 3.65
C SER A 22 -10.81 10.13 4.20
N PHE A 23 -10.81 9.06 5.00
CA PHE A 23 -9.62 8.30 5.34
C PHE A 23 -9.52 7.16 4.34
N SER A 24 -9.12 7.49 3.11
CA SER A 24 -8.65 6.48 2.18
C SER A 24 -7.49 5.73 2.85
N PRO A 25 -7.55 4.40 2.95
CA PRO A 25 -6.45 3.61 3.48
C PRO A 25 -5.12 3.97 2.81
N LEU A 26 -4.04 4.07 3.58
CA LEU A 26 -2.77 4.62 3.10
C LEU A 26 -2.21 3.90 1.84
N TYR A 27 -2.44 2.59 1.71
CA TYR A 27 -2.04 1.83 0.51
C TYR A 27 -2.76 2.31 -0.76
N GLN A 28 -4.00 2.79 -0.67
CA GLN A 28 -4.74 3.32 -1.82
C GLN A 28 -4.16 4.67 -2.27
N GLN A 29 -3.73 5.49 -1.31
CA GLN A 29 -3.04 6.74 -1.60
C GLN A 29 -1.70 6.48 -2.31
N ILE A 30 -0.91 5.52 -1.82
CA ILE A 30 0.34 5.12 -2.47
C ILE A 30 0.09 4.54 -3.86
N LYS A 31 -0.95 3.73 -4.04
CA LYS A 31 -1.33 3.19 -5.37
C LYS A 31 -1.62 4.30 -6.36
N ALA A 32 -2.37 5.32 -5.95
CA ALA A 32 -2.66 6.48 -6.81
C ALA A 32 -1.38 7.25 -7.18
N LEU A 33 -0.46 7.45 -6.24
CA LEU A 33 0.83 8.09 -6.50
C LEU A 33 1.71 7.25 -7.45
N LEU A 34 1.76 5.93 -7.27
CA LEU A 34 2.54 5.03 -8.11
C LEU A 34 2.00 4.99 -9.54
N MET A 35 0.67 4.92 -9.69
CA MET A 35 -0.02 5.03 -10.98
C MET A 35 0.30 6.36 -11.68
N ARG A 36 0.30 7.47 -10.93
CA ARG A 36 0.65 8.79 -11.45
C ARG A 36 2.10 8.82 -11.94
N SER A 37 3.06 8.29 -11.18
CA SER A 37 4.49 8.21 -11.58
C SER A 37 4.70 7.39 -12.86
N LEU A 38 3.94 6.30 -13.03
CA LEU A 38 3.95 5.50 -14.26
C LEU A 38 3.37 6.28 -15.45
N GLN A 39 2.26 6.99 -15.26
CA GLN A 39 1.65 7.83 -16.30
C GLN A 39 2.53 9.00 -16.73
N THR A 40 3.32 9.56 -15.80
CA THR A 40 4.29 10.62 -16.11
C THR A 40 5.57 10.08 -16.76
N ALA A 41 5.64 8.78 -17.06
CA ALA A 41 6.80 8.10 -17.62
C ALA A 41 8.07 8.30 -16.77
N GLU A 42 7.93 8.43 -15.44
CA GLU A 42 9.07 8.48 -14.51
C GLU A 42 9.92 7.20 -14.64
N TRP A 43 9.27 6.09 -14.96
CA TRP A 43 9.88 4.85 -15.40
C TRP A 43 9.38 4.53 -16.81
N ALA A 44 10.29 4.53 -17.78
CA ALA A 44 9.96 4.17 -19.15
C ALA A 44 9.50 2.69 -19.24
N PRO A 45 8.68 2.32 -20.22
CA PRO A 45 8.34 0.93 -20.46
C PRO A 45 9.61 0.09 -20.68
N GLY A 46 9.81 -0.93 -19.84
CA GLY A 46 11.02 -1.77 -19.85
C GLY A 46 12.17 -1.24 -18.98
N ALA A 47 12.05 -0.04 -18.39
CA ALA A 47 12.95 0.40 -17.33
C ALA A 47 12.68 -0.39 -16.05
N ILE A 48 13.74 -0.58 -15.27
CA ILE A 48 13.65 -1.29 -13.99
C ILE A 48 12.91 -0.42 -12.99
N ILE A 49 11.79 -0.91 -12.48
CA ILE A 49 11.06 -0.28 -11.36
C ILE A 49 11.89 -0.51 -10.08
N PRO A 50 12.01 0.50 -9.19
CA PRO A 50 12.71 0.35 -7.93
C PRO A 50 12.11 -0.76 -7.06
N SER A 51 12.92 -1.32 -6.17
CA SER A 51 12.48 -2.38 -5.26
C SER A 51 11.38 -1.90 -4.30
N GLU A 52 10.56 -2.81 -3.75
CA GLU A 52 9.51 -2.46 -2.75
C GLU A 52 10.09 -1.60 -1.59
N THR A 53 11.31 -1.92 -1.14
CA THR A 53 12.01 -1.21 -0.07
C THR A 53 12.42 0.22 -0.47
N GLU A 54 12.82 0.43 -1.73
CA GLU A 54 13.18 1.75 -2.24
C GLU A 54 11.94 2.62 -2.40
N LEU A 55 10.86 2.06 -2.92
CA LEU A 55 9.56 2.74 -3.00
C LEU A 55 9.07 3.11 -1.59
N ALA A 56 9.23 2.21 -0.61
CA ALA A 56 8.87 2.45 0.78
C ALA A 56 9.66 3.63 1.36
N ALA A 57 10.96 3.71 1.11
CA ALA A 57 11.80 4.83 1.52
C ALA A 57 11.39 6.15 0.84
N ARG A 58 11.10 6.13 -0.48
CA ARG A 58 10.69 7.33 -1.24
C ARG A 58 9.37 7.92 -0.73
N TYR A 59 8.37 7.06 -0.52
CA TYR A 59 7.05 7.50 -0.06
C TYR A 59 6.93 7.59 1.46
N LYS A 60 7.99 7.29 2.21
CA LYS A 60 8.04 7.29 3.68
C LYS A 60 6.98 6.39 4.32
N VAL A 61 6.84 5.18 3.79
CA VAL A 61 5.88 4.17 4.26
C VAL A 61 6.57 2.85 4.60
N SER A 62 5.86 1.94 5.25
CA SER A 62 6.32 0.58 5.47
C SER A 62 6.29 -0.23 4.16
N GLN A 63 7.21 -1.19 3.99
CA GLN A 63 7.23 -2.10 2.84
C GLN A 63 5.88 -2.82 2.63
N GLY A 64 5.23 -3.24 3.72
CA GLY A 64 3.91 -3.90 3.64
C GLY A 64 2.81 -3.00 3.04
N THR A 65 2.93 -1.68 3.17
CA THR A 65 2.02 -0.73 2.53
C THR A 65 2.26 -0.65 1.03
N VAL A 66 3.52 -0.61 0.61
CA VAL A 66 3.89 -0.64 -0.81
C VAL A 66 3.42 -1.94 -1.44
N ARG A 67 3.64 -3.09 -0.79
CA ARG A 67 3.16 -4.39 -1.26
C ARG A 67 1.66 -4.42 -1.49
N LYS A 68 0.87 -3.76 -0.63
CA LYS A 68 -0.58 -3.65 -0.80
C LYS A 68 -1.00 -2.65 -1.90
N ALA A 69 -0.09 -1.79 -2.32
CA ALA A 69 -0.35 -0.71 -3.27
C ALA A 69 -0.02 -1.06 -4.73
N ILE A 70 0.83 -2.06 -4.96
CA ILE A 70 1.20 -2.58 -6.29
C ILE A 70 0.11 -3.54 -6.78
#